data_AF-A0A368GQM2-F1
#
_entry.id   AF-A0A368GQM2-F1
#
_cell.length_a   1.000
_cell.length_b   1.000
_cell.length_c   1.000
_cell.angle_alpha   90.00
_cell.angle_beta   90.00
_cell.angle_gamma   90.00
#
_symmetry.space_group_name_H-M   'P 1'
#
loop_
_entity.id
_entity.type
_entity.pdbx_description
1 polymer ?
#
loop_
_entity_poly.entity_id
_entity_poly.type
_entity_poly.pdbx_seq_one_letter_code
_entity_poly.pdbx_strand_id
1 'polypeptide(L)'
;MSNRIESAEACRLWNVGVHNLMLDTRDRFSSSHCARIERFIAKHFYSLVTPGSEFVARKHMKPFVQTSLQYKVSSRHLQEVTEDQMNLLQFSRATRNFIHSQPLFMSRFAELSDDCEAVKFAGFMRFLENMQSDDMVSNRTRVVDFLRRYLTGDQLRSESSLDSYAQALLMGCRCIECEC
;
A
#
# COMPACT_ATOMS: atom_id res chain seq x y z
N MET A 1 -12.49 31.11 22.72
CA MET A 1 -12.49 29.93 21.82
C MET A 1 -13.83 29.23 21.99
N SER A 2 -14.76 29.45 21.06
CA SER A 2 -16.12 28.89 21.11
C SER A 2 -16.11 27.47 20.52
N ASN A 3 -16.72 26.52 21.24
CA ASN A 3 -16.79 25.11 20.86
C ASN A 3 -17.64 24.94 19.59
N ARG A 4 -17.01 24.63 18.46
CA ARG A 4 -17.70 24.40 17.16
C ARG A 4 -18.57 23.12 17.09
N ILE A 5 -18.80 22.42 18.20
CA ILE A 5 -19.65 21.21 18.27
C ILE A 5 -21.02 21.55 18.92
N GLU A 6 -21.37 22.82 19.09
CA GLU A 6 -22.56 23.21 19.88
C GLU A 6 -23.90 23.10 19.14
N SER A 7 -23.96 22.85 17.82
CA SER A 7 -25.24 22.69 17.11
C SER A 7 -25.63 21.22 16.94
N ALA A 8 -26.92 20.91 17.15
CA ALA A 8 -27.48 19.58 16.91
C ALA A 8 -27.25 19.10 15.47
N GLU A 9 -27.16 20.03 14.52
CA GLU A 9 -26.82 19.76 13.13
C GLU A 9 -25.36 19.33 12.94
N ALA A 10 -24.41 20.01 13.58
CA ALA A 10 -23.00 19.60 13.57
C ALA A 10 -22.84 18.19 14.15
N CYS A 11 -23.53 17.89 15.27
CA CYS A 11 -23.52 16.56 15.87
C CYS A 11 -24.05 15.49 14.90
N ARG A 12 -25.17 15.75 14.20
CA ARG A 12 -25.71 14.84 13.17
C ARG A 12 -24.72 14.62 12.02
N LEU A 13 -24.12 15.69 11.50
CA LEU A 13 -23.14 15.60 10.41
C LEU A 13 -21.90 14.80 10.82
N TRP A 14 -21.39 15.00 12.04
CA TRP A 14 -20.29 14.22 12.59
C TRP A 14 -20.66 12.74 12.76
N ASN A 15 -21.85 12.45 13.28
CA ASN A 15 -22.31 11.07 13.48
C ASN A 15 -22.38 10.31 12.15
N VAL A 16 -23.04 10.90 11.15
CA VAL A 16 -23.17 10.30 9.81
C VAL A 16 -21.82 10.21 9.10
N GLY A 17 -21.01 11.28 9.15
CA GLY A 17 -19.70 11.32 8.51
C GLY A 17 -18.73 10.27 9.06
N VAL A 18 -18.62 10.16 10.39
CA VAL A 18 -17.76 9.16 11.03
C VAL A 18 -18.27 7.74 10.78
N HIS A 19 -19.60 7.54 10.77
CA HIS A 19 -20.18 6.23 10.43
C HIS A 19 -19.83 5.80 9.00
N ASN A 20 -19.97 6.70 8.02
CA ASN A 20 -19.63 6.41 6.63
C ASN A 20 -18.13 6.16 6.46
N LEU A 21 -17.27 6.99 7.09
CA LEU A 21 -15.83 6.75 7.12
C LEU A 21 -15.49 5.39 7.74
N MET A 22 -16.18 4.99 8.81
CA MET A 22 -15.98 3.68 9.42
C MET A 22 -16.35 2.57 8.44
N LEU A 23 -17.48 2.66 7.73
CA LEU A 23 -17.89 1.65 6.75
C LEU A 23 -16.86 1.55 5.61
N ASP A 24 -16.47 2.67 5.02
CA ASP A 24 -15.50 2.75 3.91
C ASP A 24 -14.07 2.33 4.30
N THR A 25 -13.69 2.49 5.56
CA THR A 25 -12.33 2.19 6.03
C THR A 25 -12.20 0.78 6.62
N ARG A 26 -13.27 0.24 7.22
CA ARG A 26 -13.26 -1.03 7.94
C ARG A 26 -13.51 -2.22 7.02
N ASP A 27 -14.34 -2.05 6.01
CA ASP A 27 -14.69 -3.14 5.12
C ASP A 27 -13.58 -3.40 4.08
N ARG A 28 -13.08 -4.65 4.06
CA ARG A 28 -11.96 -5.05 3.19
C ARG A 28 -12.36 -5.08 1.71
N PHE A 29 -13.65 -5.13 1.41
CA PHE A 29 -14.18 -5.21 0.06
C PHE A 29 -14.41 -3.83 -0.57
N SER A 30 -14.76 -2.83 0.24
CA SER A 30 -14.88 -1.41 -0.15
C SER A 30 -13.53 -0.69 -0.15
N SER A 31 -12.68 -0.98 0.83
CA SER A 31 -11.35 -0.39 0.89
C SER A 31 -10.33 -1.14 0.05
N SER A 32 -9.84 -0.51 -1.01
CA SER A 32 -8.73 -1.03 -1.82
C SER A 32 -7.47 -1.31 -1.01
N HIS A 33 -6.63 -2.22 -1.51
CA HIS A 33 -5.35 -2.50 -0.87
C HIS A 33 -4.43 -1.26 -0.91
N CYS A 34 -4.40 -0.55 -2.03
CA CYS A 34 -3.62 0.69 -2.17
C CYS A 34 -4.04 1.75 -1.14
N ALA A 35 -5.35 1.97 -0.95
CA ALA A 35 -5.85 2.93 0.04
C ALA A 35 -5.49 2.53 1.48
N ARG A 36 -5.40 1.23 1.78
CA ARG A 36 -4.96 0.73 3.09
C ARG A 36 -3.47 0.98 3.31
N ILE A 37 -2.64 0.75 2.29
CA ILE A 37 -1.20 1.05 2.35
C ILE A 37 -0.99 2.55 2.54
N GLU A 38 -1.68 3.40 1.77
CA GLU A 38 -1.56 4.86 1.90
C GLU A 38 -1.94 5.35 3.30
N ARG A 39 -3.05 4.86 3.85
CA ARG A 39 -3.46 5.20 5.22
C ARG A 39 -2.46 4.69 6.27
N PHE A 40 -1.89 3.51 6.06
CA PHE A 40 -0.84 2.97 6.92
C PHE A 40 0.41 3.87 6.90
N ILE A 41 0.90 4.22 5.71
CA ILE A 41 2.05 5.11 5.51
C ILE A 41 1.79 6.47 6.15
N ALA A 42 0.66 7.11 5.85
CA ALA A 42 0.30 8.41 6.39
C ALA A 42 0.20 8.39 7.92
N LYS A 43 -0.46 7.38 8.50
CA LYS A 43 -0.56 7.21 9.96
C LYS A 43 0.83 7.14 10.60
N HIS A 44 1.73 6.36 10.02
CA HIS A 44 3.08 6.23 10.55
C HIS A 44 3.91 7.50 10.35
N PHE A 45 3.80 8.16 9.19
CA PHE A 45 4.43 9.45 8.94
C PHE A 45 4.06 10.44 10.04
N TYR A 46 2.78 10.71 10.26
CA TYR A 46 2.34 11.67 11.28
C TYR A 46 2.73 11.28 12.71
N SER A 47 2.89 9.99 13.01
CA SER A 47 3.39 9.54 14.32
C SER A 47 4.89 9.75 14.53
N LEU A 48 5.66 9.91 13.44
CA LEU A 48 7.11 10.02 13.44
C LEU A 48 7.62 11.42 13.06
N VAL A 49 6.72 12.32 12.63
CA VAL A 49 7.05 13.71 12.34
C VAL A 49 7.66 14.35 13.58
N THR A 50 8.76 15.07 13.37
CA THR A 50 9.44 15.76 14.47
C THR A 50 8.56 16.90 14.98
N PRO A 51 8.34 17.06 16.30
CA PRO A 51 7.53 18.16 16.82
C PRO A 51 8.03 19.53 16.32
N GLY A 52 7.12 20.35 15.79
CA GLY A 52 7.46 21.66 15.22
C GLY A 52 8.08 21.62 13.82
N SER A 53 8.10 20.45 13.18
CA SER A 53 8.57 20.23 11.81
C SER A 53 7.48 19.58 10.96
N GLU A 54 7.69 19.54 9.64
CA GLU A 54 6.89 18.78 8.67
C GLU A 54 7.61 17.53 8.16
N PHE A 55 8.72 17.16 8.81
CA PHE A 55 9.63 16.11 8.35
C PHE A 55 9.83 15.00 9.40
N VAL A 56 10.01 13.78 8.90
CA VAL A 56 10.49 12.63 9.65
C VAL A 56 12.01 12.60 9.55
N ALA A 57 12.70 12.60 10.71
CA ALA A 57 14.14 12.46 10.76
C ALA A 57 14.59 11.01 10.57
N ARG A 58 15.69 10.77 9.84
CA ARG A 58 16.24 9.43 9.54
C ARG A 58 16.39 8.51 10.76
N LYS A 59 16.73 9.08 11.93
CA LYS A 59 16.90 8.33 13.19
C LYS A 59 15.66 7.50 13.57
N HIS A 60 14.48 7.89 13.11
CA HIS A 60 13.22 7.19 13.37
C HIS A 60 12.94 6.04 12.40
N MET A 61 13.65 5.96 11.27
CA MET A 61 13.38 4.96 10.23
C MET A 61 13.77 3.56 10.61
N LYS A 62 14.93 3.35 11.27
CA LYS A 62 15.36 2.00 11.64
C LYS A 62 14.37 1.32 12.60
N PRO A 63 13.93 1.96 13.69
CA PRO A 63 12.89 1.39 14.54
C PRO A 63 11.58 1.14 13.79
N PHE A 64 11.13 2.11 12.96
CA PHE A 64 9.91 1.97 12.18
C PHE A 64 9.95 0.75 11.25
N VAL A 65 11.00 0.62 10.45
CA VAL A 65 11.17 -0.49 9.50
C VAL A 65 11.24 -1.84 10.21
N GLN A 66 11.95 -1.93 11.33
CA GLN A 66 12.11 -3.19 12.05
C GLN A 66 10.86 -3.61 12.84
N THR A 67 10.06 -2.66 13.32
CA THR A 67 8.89 -2.97 14.18
C THR A 67 7.59 -2.97 13.41
N SER A 68 7.35 -1.93 12.62
CA SER A 68 6.08 -1.72 11.91
C SER A 68 6.05 -2.48 10.59
N LEU A 69 7.19 -2.58 9.88
CA LEU A 69 7.32 -3.36 8.65
C LEU A 69 7.86 -4.76 8.89
N GLN A 70 8.35 -5.04 10.11
CA GLN A 70 8.97 -6.32 10.49
C GLN A 70 10.15 -6.71 9.56
N TYR A 71 10.84 -5.72 9.01
CA TYR A 71 11.91 -5.92 8.04
C TYR A 71 13.28 -5.65 8.67
N LYS A 72 14.19 -6.64 8.60
CA LYS A 72 15.54 -6.51 9.12
C LYS A 72 16.44 -5.80 8.11
N VAL A 73 16.70 -4.52 8.36
CA VAL A 73 17.52 -3.66 7.49
C VAL A 73 18.93 -3.41 8.06
N SER A 74 19.95 -3.41 7.18
CA SER A 74 21.32 -3.01 7.51
C SER A 74 21.44 -1.49 7.57
N SER A 75 22.40 -0.95 8.34
CA SER A 75 22.59 0.51 8.42
C SER A 75 22.94 1.13 7.06
N ARG A 76 23.70 0.41 6.22
CA ARG A 76 24.06 0.84 4.87
C ARG A 76 22.83 0.96 3.97
N HIS A 77 22.01 -0.09 3.91
CA HIS A 77 20.80 -0.08 3.07
C HIS A 77 19.79 0.96 3.55
N LEU A 78 19.66 1.15 4.88
CA LEU A 78 18.85 2.22 5.44
C LEU A 78 19.31 3.59 4.91
N GLN A 79 20.62 3.85 4.87
CA GLN A 79 21.17 5.12 4.39
C GLN A 79 20.92 5.34 2.90
N GLU A 80 21.04 4.30 2.08
CA GLU A 80 20.81 4.33 0.64
C GLU A 80 19.35 4.66 0.27
N VAL A 81 18.39 4.18 1.08
CA VAL A 81 16.95 4.30 0.79
C VAL A 81 16.29 5.54 1.42
N THR A 82 16.90 6.12 2.45
CA THR A 82 16.29 7.24 3.21
C THR A 82 17.07 8.54 3.04
N GLU A 83 16.43 9.65 3.38
CA GLU A 83 17.06 10.96 3.49
C GLU A 83 17.14 11.41 4.97
N ASP A 84 17.91 12.46 5.26
CA ASP A 84 18.09 12.94 6.65
C ASP A 84 16.80 13.51 7.25
N GLN A 85 16.02 14.19 6.40
CA GLN A 85 14.68 14.71 6.69
C GLN A 85 13.79 14.34 5.51
N MET A 86 12.65 13.71 5.79
CA MET A 86 11.72 13.25 4.76
C MET A 86 10.34 13.85 4.97
N ASN A 87 9.81 14.49 3.95
CA ASN A 87 8.39 14.84 3.89
C ASN A 87 7.55 13.58 3.58
N LEU A 88 6.22 13.73 3.52
CA LEU A 88 5.32 12.59 3.32
C LEU A 88 5.64 11.80 2.03
N LEU A 89 5.96 12.51 0.94
CA LEU A 89 6.27 11.88 -0.35
C LEU A 89 7.56 11.05 -0.27
N GLN A 90 8.62 11.61 0.31
CA GLN A 90 9.91 10.92 0.49
C GLN A 90 9.79 9.73 1.45
N PHE A 91 9.05 9.90 2.55
CA PHE A 91 8.79 8.82 3.50
C PHE A 91 7.96 7.69 2.86
N SER A 92 6.97 8.03 2.03
CA SER A 92 6.16 7.07 1.27
C SER A 92 7.00 6.28 0.26
N ARG A 93 7.94 6.93 -0.44
CA ARG A 93 8.88 6.26 -1.35
C ARG A 93 9.84 5.33 -0.59
N ALA A 94 10.45 5.81 0.50
CA ALA A 94 11.38 5.00 1.31
C ALA A 94 10.69 3.77 1.93
N THR A 95 9.62 4.01 2.69
CA THR A 95 8.34 3.30 2.56
C THR A 95 8.30 2.02 1.71
N ARG A 96 8.05 2.28 0.43
CA ARG A 96 7.88 1.32 -0.64
C ARG A 96 9.16 0.60 -1.00
N ASN A 97 10.29 1.27 -0.96
CA ASN A 97 11.57 0.63 -1.24
C ASN A 97 11.97 -0.43 -0.18
N PHE A 98 11.48 -0.33 1.07
CA PHE A 98 11.78 -1.33 2.10
C PHE A 98 10.92 -2.58 2.01
N ILE A 99 9.68 -2.42 1.61
CA ILE A 99 8.75 -3.53 1.51
C ILE A 99 8.86 -4.17 0.11
N HIS A 100 9.31 -3.45 -0.92
CA HIS A 100 9.71 -4.00 -2.22
C HIS A 100 11.13 -4.58 -2.17
N SER A 101 11.30 -5.83 -2.58
CA SER A 101 12.53 -6.61 -2.55
C SER A 101 12.61 -7.39 -3.85
N GLN A 102 13.30 -6.72 -4.76
CA GLN A 102 13.65 -7.25 -6.07
C GLN A 102 14.27 -8.65 -6.00
N PRO A 103 15.15 -8.99 -5.02
CA PRO A 103 15.67 -10.34 -4.92
C PRO A 103 14.61 -11.41 -4.67
N LEU A 104 13.61 -11.13 -3.82
CA LEU A 104 12.54 -12.10 -3.60
C LEU A 104 11.69 -12.25 -4.86
N PHE A 105 11.34 -11.12 -5.49
CA PHE A 105 10.58 -11.10 -6.72
C PHE A 105 11.28 -11.94 -7.80
N MET A 106 12.58 -11.71 -8.02
CA MET A 106 13.40 -12.48 -8.94
C MET A 106 13.46 -13.97 -8.59
N SER A 107 13.59 -14.31 -7.31
CA SER A 107 13.69 -15.72 -6.91
C SER A 107 12.37 -16.51 -7.03
N ARG A 108 11.21 -15.84 -7.06
CA ARG A 108 9.90 -16.50 -6.96
C ARG A 108 8.96 -16.26 -8.14
N PHE A 109 9.13 -15.13 -8.82
CA PHE A 109 8.16 -14.60 -9.78
C PHE A 109 8.79 -14.10 -11.08
N ALA A 110 10.12 -14.25 -11.26
CA ALA A 110 10.80 -13.81 -12.49
C ALA A 110 10.15 -14.40 -13.76
N GLU A 111 9.73 -15.65 -13.72
CA GLU A 111 9.11 -16.32 -14.88
C GLU A 111 7.76 -15.73 -15.30
N LEU A 112 7.13 -14.91 -14.44
CA LEU A 112 5.84 -14.27 -14.68
C LEU A 112 5.98 -12.86 -15.28
N SER A 113 7.21 -12.36 -15.43
CA SER A 113 7.53 -11.01 -15.86
C SER A 113 8.50 -11.05 -17.04
N ASP A 114 8.19 -10.31 -18.11
CA ASP A 114 9.06 -10.26 -19.30
C ASP A 114 10.27 -9.33 -19.08
N ASP A 115 10.11 -8.32 -18.22
CA ASP A 115 11.07 -7.24 -17.98
C ASP A 115 11.75 -7.35 -16.61
N CYS A 116 11.38 -8.36 -15.81
CA CYS A 116 11.83 -8.53 -14.44
C CYS A 116 11.45 -7.37 -13.50
N GLU A 117 10.55 -6.48 -13.90
CA GLU A 117 10.11 -5.34 -13.09
C GLU A 117 8.64 -5.45 -12.72
N ALA A 118 7.79 -5.93 -13.64
CA ALA A 118 6.35 -6.00 -13.45
C ALA A 118 5.73 -7.30 -13.99
N VAL A 119 4.71 -7.80 -13.29
CA VAL A 119 3.88 -8.91 -13.75
C VAL A 119 2.67 -8.36 -14.48
N LYS A 120 2.68 -8.43 -15.81
CA LYS A 120 1.52 -8.05 -16.64
C LYS A 120 0.38 -9.04 -16.44
N PHE A 121 -0.83 -8.69 -16.89
CA PHE A 121 -2.02 -9.55 -16.79
C PHE A 121 -1.81 -10.98 -17.26
N ALA A 122 -1.14 -11.18 -18.40
CA ALA A 122 -0.85 -12.52 -18.91
C ALA A 122 0.03 -13.33 -17.92
N GLY A 123 1.00 -12.68 -17.28
CA GLY A 123 1.82 -13.25 -16.22
C GLY A 123 0.99 -13.59 -14.98
N PHE A 124 0.02 -12.75 -14.61
CA PHE A 124 -0.85 -13.10 -13.49
C PHE A 124 -1.83 -14.23 -13.80
N MET A 125 -2.40 -14.28 -15.00
CA MET A 125 -3.22 -15.42 -15.42
C MET A 125 -2.43 -16.73 -15.29
N ARG A 126 -1.14 -16.72 -15.68
CA ARG A 126 -0.23 -17.85 -15.46
C ARG A 126 0.03 -18.13 -13.97
N PHE A 127 0.11 -17.11 -13.14
CA PHE A 127 0.24 -17.26 -11.68
C PHE A 127 -0.99 -17.94 -11.08
N LEU A 128 -2.19 -17.51 -11.45
CA LEU A 128 -3.44 -18.13 -10.99
C LEU A 128 -3.50 -19.60 -11.39
N GLU A 129 -3.20 -19.91 -12.65
CA GLU A 129 -3.27 -21.26 -13.18
C GLU A 129 -2.21 -22.19 -12.57
N ASN A 130 -0.95 -21.78 -12.65
CA ASN A 130 0.19 -22.68 -12.43
C ASN A 130 0.72 -22.65 -10.99
N MET A 131 0.49 -21.56 -10.25
CA MET A 131 1.05 -21.40 -8.91
C MET A 131 -0.01 -21.39 -7.81
N GLN A 132 -1.18 -20.81 -8.07
CA GLN A 132 -2.29 -20.83 -7.10
C GLN A 132 -3.29 -21.95 -7.36
N SER A 133 -3.34 -22.47 -8.58
CA SER A 133 -4.40 -23.39 -9.04
C SER A 133 -5.80 -22.84 -8.71
N ASP A 134 -6.03 -21.57 -9.04
CA ASP A 134 -7.26 -20.84 -8.72
C ASP A 134 -8.26 -20.89 -9.88
N ASP A 135 -9.46 -21.40 -9.62
CA ASP A 135 -10.56 -21.52 -10.59
C ASP A 135 -11.00 -20.18 -11.21
N MET A 136 -10.67 -19.05 -10.57
CA MET A 136 -10.95 -17.71 -11.11
C MET A 136 -10.33 -17.51 -12.50
N VAL A 137 -9.25 -18.22 -12.83
CA VAL A 137 -8.60 -18.18 -14.15
C VAL A 137 -9.55 -18.52 -15.31
N SER A 138 -10.58 -19.33 -15.05
CA SER A 138 -11.59 -19.72 -16.05
C SER A 138 -12.47 -18.56 -16.52
N ASN A 139 -12.51 -17.46 -15.76
CA ASN A 139 -13.34 -16.30 -16.06
C ASN A 139 -12.51 -15.01 -16.01
N ARG A 140 -12.02 -14.60 -17.18
CA ARG A 140 -11.21 -13.38 -17.35
C ARG A 140 -11.89 -12.13 -16.79
N THR A 141 -13.20 -11.97 -17.00
CA THR A 141 -13.95 -10.82 -16.50
C THR A 141 -13.90 -10.76 -14.97
N ARG A 142 -14.04 -11.91 -14.31
CA ARG A 142 -13.95 -12.00 -12.85
C ARG A 142 -12.56 -11.66 -12.32
N VAL A 143 -11.49 -12.03 -13.04
CA VAL A 143 -10.11 -11.64 -12.71
C VAL A 143 -9.95 -10.12 -12.81
N VAL A 144 -10.35 -9.52 -13.93
CA VAL A 144 -10.29 -8.07 -14.13
C VAL A 144 -11.07 -7.30 -13.06
N ASP A 145 -12.28 -7.77 -12.71
CA ASP A 145 -13.10 -7.13 -11.68
C ASP A 145 -12.49 -7.29 -10.28
N PHE A 146 -11.82 -8.42 -10.01
CA PHE A 146 -11.05 -8.60 -8.79
C PHE A 146 -9.95 -7.54 -8.70
N LEU A 147 -9.27 -7.22 -9.80
CA LEU A 147 -8.20 -6.22 -9.78
C LEU A 147 -8.60 -4.80 -9.65
N ARG A 148 -9.63 -4.40 -10.35
CA ARG A 148 -10.18 -3.07 -10.18
C ARG A 148 -10.50 -2.83 -8.71
N ARG A 149 -11.15 -3.80 -8.05
CA ARG A 149 -11.43 -3.72 -6.62
C ARG A 149 -10.16 -3.73 -5.75
N TYR A 150 -9.19 -4.57 -6.08
CA TYR A 150 -7.95 -4.68 -5.32
C TYR A 150 -7.11 -3.38 -5.37
N LEU A 151 -7.05 -2.74 -6.54
CA LEU A 151 -6.15 -1.63 -6.84
C LEU A 151 -6.75 -0.27 -6.58
N THR A 152 -7.81 0.05 -7.30
CA THR A 152 -8.44 1.37 -7.20
C THR A 152 -9.40 1.41 -6.02
N GLY A 153 -9.88 0.23 -5.58
CA GLY A 153 -11.17 0.21 -4.89
C GLY A 153 -12.21 0.65 -5.90
N ASP A 154 -13.47 0.51 -5.56
CA ASP A 154 -14.51 1.02 -6.45
C ASP A 154 -14.59 2.54 -6.34
N GLN A 155 -13.57 3.30 -6.79
CA GLN A 155 -13.66 4.74 -7.06
C GLN A 155 -12.78 5.16 -8.24
N LEU A 156 -13.47 5.36 -9.37
CA LEU A 156 -13.22 6.31 -10.44
C LEU A 156 -12.12 7.37 -10.12
N ARG A 157 -10.95 7.27 -10.79
CA ARG A 157 -9.97 8.35 -11.10
C ARG A 157 -8.70 8.55 -10.23
N SER A 158 -7.81 7.56 -10.11
CA SER A 158 -6.40 7.84 -9.74
C SER A 158 -5.39 7.08 -10.61
N GLU A 159 -4.23 7.69 -10.89
CA GLU A 159 -3.15 7.11 -11.71
C GLU A 159 -2.40 5.97 -10.98
N SER A 160 -2.05 4.92 -11.75
CA SER A 160 -1.43 3.66 -11.30
C SER A 160 0.11 3.77 -11.20
N SER A 161 0.75 3.10 -10.23
CA SER A 161 2.22 3.01 -10.11
C SER A 161 2.68 1.59 -9.74
N LEU A 162 3.72 1.10 -10.46
CA LEU A 162 4.20 -0.28 -10.41
C LEU A 162 4.87 -0.69 -9.07
N ASP A 163 5.43 0.27 -8.32
CA ASP A 163 6.09 0.04 -7.02
C ASP A 163 5.15 -0.55 -5.95
N SER A 164 3.83 -0.36 -6.13
CA SER A 164 2.82 -0.87 -5.20
C SER A 164 2.60 -2.37 -5.29
N TYR A 165 3.02 -3.00 -6.39
CA TYR A 165 2.82 -4.42 -6.64
C TYR A 165 3.83 -5.28 -5.89
N ALA A 166 5.12 -5.17 -6.17
CA ALA A 166 6.06 -6.09 -5.53
C ALA A 166 6.19 -5.84 -4.02
N GLN A 167 5.84 -4.64 -3.54
CA GLN A 167 5.57 -4.33 -2.15
C GLN A 167 4.67 -5.35 -1.43
N ALA A 168 3.49 -5.61 -1.98
CA ALA A 168 2.52 -6.42 -1.27
C ALA A 168 2.92 -7.91 -1.26
N LEU A 169 3.65 -8.41 -2.26
CA LEU A 169 4.04 -9.83 -2.39
C LEU A 169 5.01 -10.21 -1.26
N LEU A 170 5.82 -9.25 -0.82
CA LEU A 170 6.83 -9.39 0.21
C LEU A 170 6.33 -9.33 1.65
N MET A 171 5.20 -8.68 1.86
CA MET A 171 4.49 -8.67 3.15
C MET A 171 3.62 -9.91 3.34
N GLY A 172 3.77 -10.94 2.51
CA GLY A 172 2.97 -12.16 2.53
C GLY A 172 1.59 -12.02 1.89
N CYS A 173 1.37 -10.99 1.06
CA CYS A 173 0.16 -10.89 0.26
C CYS A 173 0.19 -11.97 -0.83
N ARG A 174 -0.85 -12.81 -0.89
CA ARG A 174 -0.93 -13.96 -1.82
C ARG A 174 -1.54 -13.61 -3.19
N CYS A 175 -1.95 -12.37 -3.41
CA CYS A 175 -2.56 -11.93 -4.67
C CYS A 175 -2.13 -10.51 -4.99
N ILE A 176 -1.54 -10.31 -6.17
CA ILE A 176 -1.02 -9.04 -6.72
C ILE A 176 -1.19 -9.07 -8.24
N GLU A 177 -1.85 -8.07 -8.83
CA GLU A 177 -1.77 -7.86 -10.29
C GLU A 177 -1.48 -6.43 -10.66
N CYS A 178 -0.38 -6.24 -11.40
CA CYS A 178 -0.21 -5.08 -12.25
C CYS A 178 -1.20 -5.11 -13.42
N GLU A 179 -1.83 -3.97 -13.72
CA GLU A 179 -2.41 -3.77 -15.06
C GLU A 179 -2.20 -2.36 -15.61
N CYS A 180 -1.62 -2.38 -16.83
CA CYS A 180 -1.68 -1.49 -18.01
C CYS A 180 -1.61 0.03 -17.84
#